data_AF-A0A8D8MMG3-F1
#
_entry.id   AF-A0A8D8MMG3-F1
#
_cell.length_a   1.000
_cell.length_b   1.000
_cell.length_c   1.000
_cell.angle_alpha   90.00
_cell.angle_beta   90.00
_cell.angle_gamma   90.00
#
_symmetry.space_group_name_H-M   'P 1'
#
loop_
_entity.id
_entity.type
_entity.pdbx_description
1 polymer ?
#
loop_
_entity_poly.entity_id
_entity_poly.type
_entity_poly.pdbx_seq_one_letter_code
_entity_poly.pdbx_strand_id
1 'polypeptide(L)'
;MCFGLPNINREGYLFIVVSFIVTCIAFSISWGAGITCLFPTLLCTYFFRDPARAVPNNKDFILSPADGVISKIEEVSYSLSEENEEEKKFTLVSIFLSVLNVH
;
A
#
# COMPACT_ATOMS: atom_id res chain seq x y z
N MET A 1 16.38 16.90 -2.89
CA MET A 1 16.51 15.43 -3.05
C MET A 1 17.28 14.88 -1.86
N CYS A 2 16.59 14.46 -0.79
CA CYS A 2 17.24 13.63 0.23
C CYS A 2 17.10 12.17 -0.24
N PHE A 3 18.22 11.54 -0.62
CA PHE A 3 18.34 10.09 -0.74
C PHE A 3 18.34 9.46 0.67
N GLY A 4 17.25 9.67 1.41
CA GLY A 4 16.98 8.95 2.65
C GLY A 4 16.34 7.61 2.31
N LEU A 5 16.70 6.54 3.02
CA LEU A 5 15.89 5.33 2.97
C LEU A 5 14.44 5.70 3.32
N PRO A 6 13.43 5.26 2.53
CA PRO A 6 12.04 5.48 2.88
C PRO A 6 11.78 4.89 4.27
N ASN A 7 10.86 5.51 5.01
CA ASN A 7 10.44 4.96 6.29
C ASN A 7 9.83 3.58 6.07
N ILE A 8 9.72 2.76 7.11
CA ILE A 8 9.01 1.48 7.04
C ILE A 8 7.73 1.62 7.85
N ASN A 9 6.63 1.13 7.30
CA ASN A 9 5.35 1.04 7.99
C ASN A 9 5.53 0.27 9.30
N ARG A 10 4.94 0.77 10.40
CA ARG A 10 5.14 0.20 11.74
C ARG A 10 4.82 -1.30 11.81
N GLU A 11 3.76 -1.71 11.12
CA GLU A 11 3.33 -3.12 11.03
C GLU A 11 4.31 -3.99 10.23
N GLY A 12 5.03 -3.40 9.27
CA GLY A 12 6.00 -4.09 8.43
C GLY A 12 7.22 -4.60 9.18
N TYR A 13 7.60 -3.95 10.29
CA TYR A 13 8.76 -4.37 11.09
C TYR A 13 8.62 -5.80 11.61
N LEU A 14 7.42 -6.21 12.02
CA LEU A 14 7.18 -7.57 12.51
C LEU A 14 7.50 -8.61 11.42
N PHE A 15 6.96 -8.41 10.21
CA PHE A 15 7.16 -9.30 9.08
C PHE A 15 8.61 -9.31 8.60
N ILE A 16 9.28 -8.16 8.56
CA ILE A 16 10.68 -8.04 8.17
C ILE A 16 11.59 -8.75 9.18
N VAL A 17 11.37 -8.57 10.48
CA VAL A 17 12.20 -9.22 11.52
C VAL A 17 12.03 -10.74 11.48
N VAL A 18 10.80 -11.23 11.39
CA VAL A 18 10.53 -12.68 11.33
C VAL A 18 11.14 -13.30 10.06
N SER A 19 10.94 -12.68 8.89
CA SER A 19 11.51 -13.18 7.63
C SER A 19 13.04 -13.15 7.63
N PHE A 20 13.63 -12.12 8.24
CA PHE A 20 15.08 -12.02 8.42
C PHE A 20 15.63 -13.15 9.31
N ILE A 21 15.01 -13.43 10.46
CA ILE A 21 15.42 -14.54 11.34
C ILE A 21 15.33 -15.87 10.60
N VAL A 22 14.23 -16.13 9.88
CA VAL A 22 14.06 -17.35 9.07
C VAL A 22 15.18 -17.46 8.02
N THR A 23 15.54 -16.35 7.38
CA THR A 23 16.63 -16.31 6.40
C THR A 23 17.99 -16.65 7.02
N CYS A 24 18.31 -16.10 8.20
CA CYS A 24 19.55 -16.43 8.92
C CYS A 24 19.62 -17.92 9.30
N ILE A 25 18.50 -18.49 9.76
CA ILE A 25 18.41 -19.93 10.07
C ILE A 25 18.61 -20.75 8.79
N ALA A 26 17.98 -20.36 7.68
CA ALA A 26 18.11 -21.04 6.40
C ALA A 26 19.56 -21.02 5.87
N PHE A 27 20.26 -19.89 5.99
CA PHE A 27 21.69 -19.79 5.64
C PHE A 27 22.58 -20.70 6.49
N SER A 28 22.21 -20.95 7.74
CA SER A 28 22.94 -21.86 8.64
C SER A 28 22.78 -23.33 8.24
N ILE A 29 21.69 -23.69 7.55
CA ILE A 29 21.43 -25.05 7.07
C ILE A 29 22.11 -25.27 5.71
N SER A 30 21.89 -24.37 4.76
CA SER A 30 22.53 -24.44 3.45
C SER A 30 22.53 -23.09 2.73
N TRP A 31 23.53 -22.89 1.87
CA TRP A 31 23.62 -21.69 1.05
C TRP A 31 22.39 -21.51 0.12
N GLY A 32 21.89 -22.61 -0.46
CA GLY A 32 20.73 -22.58 -1.35
C GLY A 32 19.42 -22.21 -0.64
N ALA A 33 19.18 -22.76 0.54
CA ALA A 33 18.02 -22.40 1.35
C ALA A 33 18.07 -20.93 1.80
N GLY A 34 19.25 -20.46 2.21
CA GLY A 34 19.47 -19.06 2.58
C GLY A 34 19.12 -18.08 1.45
N ILE A 35 19.62 -18.32 0.24
CA ILE A 35 19.28 -17.48 -0.94
C ILE A 35 17.78 -17.51 -1.22
N THR A 36 17.14 -18.66 -1.10
CA THR A 36 15.71 -18.81 -1.37
C THR A 36 14.86 -18.02 -0.37
N CYS A 37 15.23 -18.03 0.91
CA CYS A 37 14.57 -17.24 1.96
C CYS A 37 14.93 -15.74 1.92
N LEU A 38 16.07 -15.38 1.32
CA LEU A 38 16.47 -13.98 1.16
C LEU A 38 15.53 -13.22 0.21
N PHE A 39 15.03 -13.87 -0.84
CA PHE A 39 14.08 -13.27 -1.79
C PHE A 39 12.79 -12.73 -1.12
N PRO A 40 12.01 -13.53 -0.35
CA PRO A 40 10.82 -13.02 0.32
C PRO A 40 11.14 -11.97 1.40
N THR A 41 12.29 -12.06 2.08
CA THR A 41 12.71 -11.04 3.04
C THR A 41 12.91 -9.68 2.38
N LEU A 42 13.59 -9.65 1.22
CA LEU A 42 13.72 -8.44 0.41
C LEU A 42 12.36 -7.93 -0.08
N LEU A 43 11.47 -8.83 -0.51
CA LEU A 43 10.13 -8.46 -0.96
C LEU A 43 9.29 -7.84 0.17
N CYS A 44 9.31 -8.41 1.38
CA CYS A 44 8.64 -7.83 2.54
C CYS A 44 9.20 -6.43 2.85
N THR A 45 10.52 -6.28 2.80
CA THR A 45 11.17 -4.98 3.06
C THR A 45 10.77 -3.94 2.00
N TYR A 46 10.66 -4.35 0.73
CA TYR A 46 10.21 -3.48 -0.36
C TYR A 46 8.71 -3.16 -0.27
N PHE A 47 7.88 -4.11 0.15
CA PHE A 47 6.43 -3.96 0.24
C PHE A 47 6.02 -2.95 1.33
N PHE A 48 6.62 -3.06 2.51
CA PHE A 48 6.28 -2.22 3.67
C PHE A 48 7.04 -0.88 3.75
N ARG A 49 7.77 -0.50 2.70
CA ARG A 49 8.36 0.84 2.65
C ARG A 49 7.25 1.89 2.67
N ASP A 50 7.54 3.10 3.12
CA ASP A 50 6.61 4.22 3.18
C ASP A 50 7.32 5.44 2.60
N PRO A 51 7.04 5.78 1.33
CA PRO A 51 7.63 6.94 0.69
C PRO A 51 7.03 8.22 1.27
N ALA A 52 7.85 9.27 1.40
CA ALA A 52 7.35 10.57 1.82
C ALA A 52 6.34 11.14 0.82
N ARG A 53 5.15 11.50 1.30
CA ARG A 53 4.08 12.11 0.49
C ARG A 53 3.97 13.60 0.82
N ALA A 54 4.04 14.46 -0.20
CA ALA A 54 3.81 15.88 -0.04
C ALA A 54 2.30 16.17 -0.15
N VAL A 55 1.67 16.50 0.97
CA VAL A 55 0.25 16.83 1.04
C VAL A 55 0.08 18.34 0.83
N PRO A 56 -0.60 18.80 -0.25
CA PRO A 56 -0.88 20.21 -0.43
C PRO A 56 -1.87 20.69 0.65
N ASN A 57 -1.58 21.85 1.26
CA ASN A 57 -2.42 22.41 2.32
C ASN A 57 -3.45 23.40 1.74
N ASN A 58 -4.56 22.88 1.22
CA ASN A 58 -5.69 23.68 0.77
C ASN A 58 -7.02 22.98 1.18
N LYS A 59 -7.95 23.75 1.72
CA LYS A 59 -9.25 23.26 2.20
C LYS A 59 -10.23 22.92 1.07
N ASP A 60 -9.98 23.43 -0.13
CA ASP A 60 -10.86 23.22 -1.29
C ASP A 60 -10.47 21.98 -2.11
N PHE A 61 -9.45 21.22 -1.69
CA PHE A 61 -8.99 20.03 -2.41
C PHE A 61 -9.50 18.73 -1.78
N ILE A 62 -10.04 17.85 -2.62
CA ILE A 62 -10.25 16.45 -2.30
C ILE A 62 -8.98 15.72 -2.75
N LEU A 63 -8.31 15.07 -1.82
CA LEU A 63 -7.08 14.33 -2.08
C LEU A 63 -7.38 12.86 -2.36
N SER A 64 -6.53 12.24 -3.17
CA SER A 64 -6.63 10.81 -3.42
C SER A 64 -6.47 10.04 -2.10
N PRO A 65 -7.34 9.06 -1.81
CA PRO A 65 -7.19 8.22 -0.62
C PRO A 65 -6.04 7.23 -0.74
N ALA A 66 -5.58 6.91 -1.97
CA ALA A 66 -4.55 5.91 -2.21
C ALA A 66 -3.72 6.18 -3.46
N ASP A 67 -2.52 5.61 -3.51
CA ASP A 67 -1.60 5.69 -4.65
C ASP A 67 -1.91 4.61 -5.70
N GLY A 68 -2.42 4.98 -6.87
CA GLY A 68 -2.77 3.96 -7.87
C GLY A 68 -3.16 4.53 -9.21
N VAL A 69 -3.74 3.66 -10.04
CA VAL A 69 -4.25 4.03 -11.35
C VAL A 69 -5.76 4.18 -11.26
N ILE A 70 -6.30 5.29 -11.77
CA ILE A 70 -7.75 5.44 -11.88
C ILE A 70 -8.25 4.41 -12.89
N SER A 71 -9.03 3.45 -12.40
CA SER A 71 -9.59 2.37 -13.22
C SER A 71 -10.95 2.76 -13.80
N LYS A 72 -11.72 3.58 -13.08
CA LYS A 72 -13.08 3.97 -13.48
C LYS A 72 -13.48 5.31 -12.86
N ILE A 73 -14.19 6.11 -13.64
CA ILE A 73 -14.93 7.27 -13.16
C ILE A 73 -16.35 7.15 -13.72
N GLU A 74 -17.35 7.09 -12.85
CA GLU A 74 -18.75 6.98 -13.27
C GLU A 74 -19.69 7.74 -12.35
N GLU A 75 -20.86 8.12 -12.87
CA GLU A 75 -21.95 8.64 -12.05
C GLU A 75 -22.82 7.47 -11.56
N VAL A 76 -23.00 7.37 -10.25
CA VAL A 76 -23.85 6.37 -9.60
C VAL A 76 -24.95 7.06 -8.83
N SER A 77 -26.16 6.51 -8.93
CA SER A 77 -27.29 6.93 -8.10
C SER A 77 -27.35 6.02 -6.88
N TYR A 78 -27.27 6.60 -5.69
CA TYR A 78 -27.48 5.86 -4.43
C TYR A 78 -28.68 6.43 -3.70
N SER A 79 -29.60 5.56 -3.29
CA SER A 79 -30.65 5.92 -2.34
C SER A 79 -30.03 6.02 -0.94
N LEU A 80 -30.20 7.18 -0.30
CA LEU A 80 -29.60 7.45 1.01
C LEU A 80 -30.36 6.79 2.17
N SER A 81 -31.58 6.31 1.95
CA SER A 81 -32.42 5.66 2.98
C SER A 81 -33.56 4.87 2.32
N GLU A 82 -33.99 3.76 2.92
CA GLU A 82 -35.18 3.01 2.41
C GLU A 82 -36.47 3.84 2.47
N GLU A 83 -36.51 4.92 3.26
CA GLU A 83 -37.68 5.79 3.46
C GLU A 83 -37.63 7.11 2.65
N ASN A 84 -36.49 7.45 2.02
CA ASN A 84 -36.36 8.65 1.19
C ASN A 84 -35.88 8.25 -0.22
N GLU A 85 -36.82 8.20 -1.17
CA GLU A 85 -36.59 7.89 -2.59
C GLU A 85 -35.87 9.02 -3.37
N GLU A 86 -35.24 9.98 -2.68
CA GLU A 86 -34.40 10.99 -3.35
C GLU A 86 -33.09 10.36 -3.81
N GLU A 87 -33.10 9.87 -5.05
CA GLU A 87 -31.91 9.43 -5.77
C GLU A 87 -30.92 10.59 -5.94
N LYS A 88 -29.82 10.55 -5.17
CA LYS A 88 -28.70 11.48 -5.37
C LYS A 88 -27.62 10.84 -6.22
N LYS A 89 -27.15 11.63 -7.19
CA LYS A 89 -26.03 11.27 -8.05
C LYS A 89 -24.70 11.57 -7.36
N PHE A 90 -23.81 10.60 -7.39
CA PHE A 90 -22.44 10.70 -6.87
C PHE A 90 -21.46 10.37 -7.99
N THR A 91 -20.30 11.02 -7.99
CA THR A 91 -19.16 10.63 -8.84
C THR A 91 -18.34 9.57 -8.13
N LEU A 92 -18.37 8.34 -8.62
CA LEU A 92 -17.56 7.24 -8.14
C LEU A 92 -16.21 7.24 -8.86
N VAL A 93 -15.12 7.31 -8.11
CA VAL A 93 -13.75 7.21 -8.62
C VAL A 93 -13.12 5.93 -8.07
N SER A 94 -12.88 4.96 -8.95
CA SER A 94 -12.22 3.69 -8.60
C SER A 94 -10.72 3.79 -8.85
N ILE A 95 -9.93 3.44 -7.83
CA ILE A 95 -8.47 3.44 -7.90
C ILE A 95 -7.98 2.00 -7.78
N PHE A 96 -7.25 1.53 -8.78
CA PHE A 96 -6.56 0.26 -8.74
C PHE A 96 -5.18 0.45 -8.12
N LEU A 97 -4.97 -0.18 -6.97
CA LEU A 97 -3.66 -0.26 -6.35
C LEU A 97 -2.96 -1.54 -6.85
N SER A 98 -1.79 -1.39 -7.45
CA SER A 98 -0.94 -2.54 -7.76
C SER A 98 -0.32 -3.07 -6.47
N VAL A 99 -0.13 -4.38 -6.34
CA VAL A 99 0.60 -5.00 -5.22
C VAL A 99 2.04 -4.49 -5.12
N LEU A 100 2.56 -3.93 -6.21
CA LEU A 100 3.89 -3.31 -6.28
C LEU A 100 3.88 -1.80 -5.96
N ASN A 101 2.70 -1.17 -5.94
CA ASN A 101 2.51 0.20 -5.49
C ASN A 101 2.15 0.17 -4.01
N VAL A 102 2.84 1.01 -3.27
CA VAL A 102 3.20 0.77 -1.88
C VAL A 102 1.99 0.86 -0.93
N HIS A 103 1.91 -0.09 0.00
CA HIS A 103 0.86 -0.28 1.00
C HIS A 103 1.36 0.03 2.42
#